data_AF-A0A9W9LLN7-F1
#
_entry.id   AF-A0A9W9LLN7-F1
#
_cell.length_a   1.000
_cell.length_b   1.000
_cell.length_c   1.000
_cell.angle_alpha   90.00
_cell.angle_beta   90.00
_cell.angle_gamma   90.00
#
_symmetry.space_group_name_H-M   'P 1'
#
loop_
_entity.id
_entity.type
_entity.pdbx_description
1 polymer ?
#
loop_
_entity_poly.entity_id
_entity_poly.type
_entity_poly.pdbx_seq_one_letter_code
_entity_poly.pdbx_strand_id
1 'polypeptide(L)'
;MTAMLCKRVFLRSRIPSWGSIAAQARPQSTSPSKSVPTATEIPPHDASPRRTALKSAKPFSEFLTDSFNRQHDYLRISVTERCNLRCLYCMPEEGIELSPPARLLTSPEIVYLSSLFVSQGVTKIRLTGGEPTVRKDIVPLMQDIGRLRRNGLRELCLTTNGISLHRKLDPMVEAG
;
A
#
# COMPACT_ATOMS: atom_id res chain seq x y z
N MET A 1 -44.51 43.11 -23.89
CA MET A 1 -43.16 42.56 -23.61
C MET A 1 -43.02 41.23 -24.35
N THR A 2 -42.51 41.34 -25.58
CA THR A 2 -41.66 40.42 -26.36
C THR A 2 -41.45 39.02 -25.73
N ALA A 3 -42.13 37.96 -26.20
CA ALA A 3 -41.83 37.08 -27.34
C ALA A 3 -41.10 35.78 -26.90
N MET A 4 -41.80 34.63 -26.97
CA MET A 4 -41.62 33.52 -27.94
C MET A 4 -40.46 32.55 -27.57
N LEU A 5 -40.72 31.33 -27.09
CA LEU A 5 -41.25 30.14 -27.78
C LEU A 5 -40.28 29.55 -28.82
N CYS A 6 -39.77 28.33 -28.60
CA CYS A 6 -39.84 27.27 -29.63
C CYS A 6 -39.44 25.88 -29.11
N LYS A 7 -40.42 24.97 -29.04
CA LYS A 7 -40.23 23.52 -29.21
C LYS A 7 -40.18 23.24 -30.71
N ARG A 8 -39.29 22.35 -31.19
CA ARG A 8 -39.66 21.33 -32.19
C ARG A 8 -38.56 20.28 -32.44
N VAL A 9 -39.01 19.04 -32.36
CA VAL A 9 -38.44 17.82 -32.94
C VAL A 9 -38.57 17.88 -34.47
N PHE A 10 -37.54 17.51 -35.25
CA PHE A 10 -37.74 16.73 -36.49
C PHE A 10 -36.47 16.04 -37.03
N LEU A 11 -36.73 14.91 -37.68
CA LEU A 11 -35.87 13.90 -38.28
C LEU A 11 -35.14 14.33 -39.58
N ARG A 12 -34.11 13.51 -39.92
CA ARG A 12 -33.65 13.04 -41.25
C ARG A 12 -32.67 13.89 -42.11
N SER A 13 -31.48 13.27 -42.26
CA SER A 13 -30.73 12.97 -43.51
C SER A 13 -30.17 14.10 -44.40
N ARG A 14 -28.83 14.15 -44.57
CA ARG A 14 -28.08 13.83 -45.82
C ARG A 14 -26.59 14.22 -45.71
N ILE A 15 -25.73 13.33 -46.21
CA ILE A 15 -24.28 13.48 -46.49
C ILE A 15 -24.10 14.34 -47.76
N PRO A 16 -23.06 15.20 -47.88
CA PRO A 16 -21.86 14.92 -48.73
C PRO A 16 -20.59 15.60 -48.16
N SER A 17 -19.33 15.38 -48.57
CA SER A 17 -18.62 14.50 -49.50
C SER A 17 -17.15 14.56 -49.07
N TRP A 18 -16.48 13.41 -48.99
CA TRP A 18 -15.06 13.33 -48.67
C TRP A 18 -14.21 13.78 -49.86
N GLY A 19 -13.33 14.76 -49.63
CA GLY A 19 -12.29 15.18 -50.57
C GLY A 19 -10.97 14.47 -50.26
N SER A 20 -10.45 13.77 -51.26
CA SER A 20 -9.23 12.98 -51.29
C SER A 20 -7.96 13.77 -50.96
N ILE A 21 -7.10 13.23 -50.08
CA ILE A 21 -5.65 13.46 -50.17
C ILE A 21 -4.96 12.10 -50.11
N ALA A 22 -4.26 11.82 -51.21
CA ALA A 22 -3.63 10.56 -51.54
C ALA A 22 -2.37 10.28 -50.71
N ALA A 23 -2.14 8.99 -50.50
CA ALA A 23 -0.91 8.41 -50.00
C ALA A 23 0.29 8.76 -50.89
N GLN A 24 1.42 9.09 -50.27
CA GLN A 24 2.74 9.03 -50.91
C GLN A 24 3.70 8.22 -50.03
N ALA A 25 4.40 7.29 -50.68
CA ALA A 25 5.31 6.32 -50.10
C ALA A 25 6.78 6.78 -50.16
N ARG A 26 7.51 6.46 -49.08
CA ARG A 26 8.96 6.23 -48.84
C ARG A 26 10.03 6.87 -49.75
N PRO A 27 11.18 7.20 -49.13
CA PRO A 27 12.35 6.34 -49.35
C PRO A 27 12.99 5.83 -48.06
N GLN A 28 13.55 4.62 -48.13
CA GLN A 28 14.39 4.01 -47.11
C GLN A 28 15.78 4.63 -47.14
N SER A 29 16.37 4.92 -45.97
CA SER A 29 17.81 5.14 -45.85
C SER A 29 18.36 4.49 -44.57
N THR A 30 19.15 3.46 -44.83
CA THR A 30 20.35 2.96 -44.12
C THR A 30 20.64 3.48 -42.72
N SER A 31 20.73 2.54 -41.78
CA SER A 31 21.33 2.63 -40.45
C SER A 31 22.80 3.09 -40.47
N PRO A 32 23.23 3.77 -39.40
CA PRO A 32 24.46 3.38 -38.73
C PRO A 32 24.18 3.04 -37.26
N SER A 33 24.69 1.87 -36.87
CA SER A 33 24.79 1.38 -35.50
C SER A 33 25.40 2.45 -34.58
N LYS A 34 24.61 3.02 -33.68
CA LYS A 34 25.13 3.78 -32.55
C LYS A 34 25.29 2.83 -31.38
N SER A 35 26.57 2.56 -31.11
CA SER A 35 27.13 1.84 -29.98
C SER A 35 26.37 2.06 -28.67
N VAL A 36 26.00 0.95 -28.04
CA VAL A 36 25.61 0.87 -26.64
C VAL A 36 26.65 1.63 -25.80
N PRO A 37 26.28 2.64 -25.00
CA PRO A 37 27.21 3.21 -24.06
C PRO A 37 27.51 2.14 -22.99
N THR A 38 28.80 1.84 -22.91
CA THR A 38 29.49 1.00 -21.93
C THR A 38 28.84 1.07 -20.56
N ALA A 39 28.60 -0.11 -19.99
CA ALA A 39 28.19 -0.28 -18.59
C ALA A 39 29.13 0.52 -17.70
N THR A 40 28.64 1.63 -17.16
CA THR A 40 29.30 2.32 -16.05
C THR A 40 29.32 1.35 -14.89
N GLU A 41 30.51 0.90 -14.50
CA GLU A 41 30.73 0.11 -13.30
C GLU A 41 30.05 0.79 -12.12
N ILE A 42 29.08 0.08 -11.54
CA ILE A 42 28.42 0.49 -10.30
C ILE A 42 29.52 0.45 -9.22
N PRO A 43 29.87 1.58 -8.59
CA PRO A 43 30.85 1.57 -7.51
C PRO A 43 30.36 0.64 -6.39
N PRO A 44 31.25 -0.03 -5.64
CA PRO A 44 30.85 -0.92 -4.57
C PRO A 44 30.12 -0.09 -3.51
N HIS A 45 28.78 -0.15 -3.52
CA HIS A 45 27.97 0.41 -2.45
C HIS A 45 28.35 -0.34 -1.18
N ASP A 46 29.09 0.35 -0.32
CA ASP A 46 29.65 -0.18 0.91
C ASP A 46 28.53 -0.84 1.74
N ALA A 47 28.51 -2.17 1.71
CA ALA A 47 27.48 -3.03 2.29
C ALA A 47 27.53 -3.05 3.84
N SER A 48 28.32 -2.17 4.44
CA SER A 48 28.76 -2.19 5.83
C SER A 48 27.64 -2.01 6.87
N PRO A 49 26.64 -1.11 6.70
CA PRO A 49 25.60 -0.95 7.72
C PRO A 49 24.62 -2.13 7.77
N ARG A 50 24.24 -2.65 6.59
CA ARG A 50 23.25 -3.73 6.45
C ARG A 50 23.82 -5.06 6.93
N ARG A 51 25.08 -5.37 6.61
CA ARG A 51 25.76 -6.59 7.06
C ARG A 51 26.00 -6.60 8.57
N THR A 52 26.31 -5.45 9.16
CA THR A 52 26.49 -5.33 10.61
C THR A 52 25.17 -5.53 11.34
N ALA A 53 24.08 -4.96 10.84
CA ALA A 53 22.73 -5.18 11.38
C ALA A 53 22.23 -6.62 11.21
N LEU A 54 22.71 -7.38 10.21
CA LEU A 54 22.39 -8.80 10.06
C LEU A 54 23.13 -9.66 11.09
N LYS A 55 24.38 -9.31 11.43
CA LYS A 55 25.18 -10.04 12.43
C LYS A 55 24.64 -9.88 13.86
N SER A 56 23.95 -8.79 14.16
CA SER A 56 23.35 -8.51 15.48
C SER A 56 21.87 -8.91 15.58
N ALA A 57 21.32 -9.58 14.57
CA ALA A 57 19.93 -10.02 14.61
C ALA A 57 19.79 -11.18 15.62
N LYS A 58 18.70 -11.17 16.41
CA LYS A 58 18.37 -12.29 17.30
C LYS A 58 18.22 -13.56 16.47
N PRO A 59 18.61 -14.74 17.00
CA PRO A 59 18.37 -16.00 16.33
C PRO A 59 16.87 -16.17 16.11
N PHE A 60 16.50 -16.50 14.88
CA PHE A 60 15.11 -16.72 14.49
C PHE A 60 14.64 -18.05 15.10
N SER A 61 13.46 -18.05 15.73
CA SER A 61 12.92 -19.25 16.35
C SER A 61 12.56 -20.29 15.28
N GLU A 62 12.84 -21.57 15.55
CA GLU A 62 12.40 -22.68 14.68
C GLU A 62 10.88 -22.64 14.46
N PHE A 63 10.13 -22.17 15.47
CA PHE A 63 8.68 -22.02 15.42
C PHE A 63 8.14 -21.11 14.31
N LEU A 64 8.91 -20.09 13.89
CA LEU A 64 8.49 -19.17 12.82
C LEU A 64 9.03 -19.56 11.44
N THR A 65 9.68 -20.72 11.33
CA THR A 65 10.13 -21.29 10.07
C THR A 65 9.11 -22.34 9.63
N ASP A 66 8.57 -22.19 8.42
CA ASP A 66 7.64 -23.18 7.90
C ASP A 66 8.34 -24.43 7.32
N SER A 67 7.55 -25.41 6.90
CA SER A 67 8.06 -26.66 6.28
C SER A 67 8.77 -26.46 4.94
N PHE A 68 8.62 -25.28 4.32
CA PHE A 68 9.34 -24.88 3.11
C PHE A 68 10.59 -24.06 3.42
N ASN A 69 11.00 -24.01 4.70
CA ASN A 69 12.16 -23.26 5.19
C ASN A 69 12.08 -21.75 4.93
N ARG A 70 10.86 -21.19 4.87
CA ARG A 70 10.62 -19.74 4.81
C ARG A 70 10.57 -19.18 6.23
N GLN A 71 11.33 -18.13 6.47
CA GLN A 71 11.33 -17.42 7.76
C GLN A 71 10.23 -16.35 7.75
N HIS A 72 9.24 -16.49 8.63
CA HIS A 72 8.20 -15.48 8.83
C HIS A 72 8.71 -14.29 9.65
N ASP A 73 9.40 -13.36 9.00
CA ASP A 73 9.93 -12.13 9.61
C ASP A 73 8.92 -10.96 9.62
N TYR A 74 7.74 -11.17 9.04
CA TYR A 74 6.74 -10.15 8.75
C TYR A 74 5.36 -10.50 9.31
N LEU A 75 4.84 -9.63 10.17
CA LEU A 75 3.53 -9.75 10.78
C LEU A 75 2.56 -8.70 10.23
N ARG A 76 1.43 -9.16 9.69
CA ARG A 76 0.33 -8.29 9.26
C ARG A 76 -0.83 -8.40 10.25
N ILE A 77 -1.23 -7.28 10.83
CA ILE A 77 -2.30 -7.22 11.83
C ILE A 77 -3.48 -6.47 11.22
N SER A 78 -4.66 -7.09 11.21
CA SER A 78 -5.92 -6.42 10.90
C SER A 78 -6.47 -5.80 12.18
N VAL A 79 -6.41 -4.47 12.31
CA VAL A 79 -6.78 -3.77 13.56
C VAL A 79 -8.26 -3.43 13.64
N THR A 80 -8.98 -3.48 12.51
CA THR A 80 -10.41 -3.19 12.42
C THR A 80 -10.99 -3.73 11.12
N GLU A 81 -12.27 -4.11 11.11
CA GLU A 81 -13.01 -4.46 9.90
C GLU A 81 -13.73 -3.25 9.29
N ARG A 82 -13.86 -2.15 10.04
CA ARG A 82 -14.58 -0.95 9.58
C ARG A 82 -13.74 -0.16 8.58
N CYS A 83 -14.38 0.30 7.51
CA CYS A 83 -13.81 1.20 6.52
C CYS A 83 -14.72 2.41 6.32
N ASN A 84 -14.14 3.57 6.00
CA ASN A 84 -14.88 4.77 5.60
C ASN A 84 -15.13 4.85 4.08
N LEU A 85 -14.69 3.84 3.32
CA LEU A 85 -14.92 3.70 1.88
C LEU A 85 -15.61 2.38 1.56
N ARG A 86 -16.33 2.34 0.43
CA ARG A 86 -16.96 1.14 -0.15
C ARG A 86 -16.40 0.87 -1.54
N CYS A 87 -15.21 0.26 -1.58
CA CYS A 87 -14.54 -0.02 -2.85
C CYS A 87 -15.19 -1.22 -3.53
N LEU A 88 -15.52 -1.11 -4.82
CA LEU A 88 -16.21 -2.16 -5.61
C LEU A 88 -15.62 -3.58 -5.46
N TYR A 89 -14.29 -3.70 -5.39
CA TYR A 89 -13.60 -4.99 -5.31
C TYR A 89 -13.37 -5.50 -3.88
N CYS A 90 -13.67 -4.69 -2.86
CA CYS A 90 -13.31 -4.98 -1.47
C CYS A 90 -14.53 -5.01 -0.54
N MET A 91 -15.40 -4.00 -0.64
CA MET A 91 -16.61 -3.87 0.16
C MET A 91 -17.76 -3.50 -0.78
N PRO A 92 -18.54 -4.51 -1.24
CA PRO A 92 -19.59 -4.31 -2.23
C PRO A 92 -20.75 -3.50 -1.65
N GLU A 93 -21.69 -3.09 -2.50
CA GLU A 93 -22.77 -2.15 -2.12
C GLU A 93 -23.72 -2.76 -1.10
N GLU A 94 -23.95 -4.07 -1.19
CA GLU A 94 -24.73 -4.86 -0.23
C GLU A 94 -24.09 -4.86 1.18
N GLY A 95 -22.83 -4.45 1.28
CA GLY A 95 -22.06 -4.42 2.50
C GLY A 95 -21.54 -5.80 2.91
N ILE A 96 -20.86 -5.82 4.04
CA ILE A 96 -20.39 -7.05 4.69
C ILE A 96 -20.91 -7.07 6.13
N GLU A 97 -21.24 -8.27 6.62
CA GLU A 97 -21.53 -8.44 8.04
C GLU A 97 -20.27 -8.19 8.85
N LEU A 98 -20.34 -7.24 9.78
CA LEU A 98 -19.23 -6.90 10.65
C LEU A 98 -19.29 -7.71 11.93
N SER A 99 -18.13 -8.17 12.39
CA SER A 99 -18.00 -8.85 13.65
C SER A 99 -18.40 -7.92 14.81
N PRO A 100 -19.06 -8.45 15.87
CA PRO A 100 -19.29 -7.68 17.07
C PRO A 100 -17.95 -7.25 17.70
N PRO A 101 -17.88 -6.09 18.37
CA PRO A 101 -16.63 -5.59 18.95
C PRO A 101 -15.92 -6.58 19.88
N ALA A 102 -16.68 -7.44 20.58
CA ALA A 102 -16.13 -8.44 21.50
C ALA A 102 -15.31 -9.55 20.82
N ARG A 103 -15.41 -9.72 19.50
CA ARG A 103 -14.59 -10.68 18.73
C ARG A 103 -13.32 -10.05 18.16
N LEU A 104 -13.15 -8.73 18.28
CA LEU A 104 -11.97 -8.02 17.79
C LEU A 104 -10.91 -7.93 18.88
N LEU A 105 -9.64 -8.02 18.49
CA LEU A 105 -8.53 -7.87 19.41
C LEU A 105 -8.47 -6.45 19.99
N THR A 106 -8.37 -6.40 21.31
CA THR A 106 -8.13 -5.18 22.08
C THR A 106 -6.70 -4.69 21.86
N SER A 107 -6.45 -3.40 22.14
CA SER A 107 -5.11 -2.82 22.00
C SER A 107 -4.05 -3.52 22.86
N PRO A 108 -4.31 -3.86 24.14
CA PRO A 108 -3.36 -4.62 24.95
C PRO A 108 -3.03 -6.00 24.35
N GLU A 109 -4.02 -6.72 23.82
CA GLU A 109 -3.80 -8.02 23.19
C GLU A 109 -2.94 -7.89 21.93
N ILE A 110 -3.19 -6.88 21.10
CA ILE A 110 -2.37 -6.62 19.91
C ILE A 110 -0.92 -6.33 20.29
N VAL A 111 -0.69 -5.52 21.32
CA VAL A 111 0.66 -5.18 21.80
C VAL A 111 1.34 -6.43 22.37
N TYR A 112 0.62 -7.23 23.15
CA TYR A 112 1.12 -8.48 23.71
C TYR A 112 1.56 -9.46 22.61
N LEU A 113 0.69 -9.71 21.63
CA LEU A 113 1.00 -10.56 20.47
C LEU A 113 2.19 -10.01 19.67
N SER A 114 2.21 -8.69 19.42
CA SER A 114 3.31 -8.04 18.72
C SER A 114 4.65 -8.24 19.44
N SER A 115 4.66 -8.11 20.77
CA SER A 115 5.85 -8.33 21.60
C SER A 115 6.33 -9.79 21.52
N LEU A 116 5.41 -10.75 21.59
CA LEU A 116 5.73 -12.17 21.44
C LEU A 116 6.36 -12.45 20.07
N PHE A 117 5.75 -12.00 18.98
CA PHE A 117 6.28 -12.23 17.63
C PHE A 117 7.63 -11.56 17.40
N VAL A 118 7.82 -10.33 17.89
CA VAL A 118 9.12 -9.64 17.84
C VAL A 118 10.17 -10.40 18.65
N SER A 119 9.80 -10.99 19.80
CA SER A 119 10.72 -11.82 20.58
C SER A 119 11.18 -13.09 19.83
N GLN A 120 10.34 -13.60 18.93
CA GLN A 120 10.61 -14.81 18.13
C GLN A 120 11.34 -14.54 16.80
N GLY A 121 11.58 -13.26 16.45
CA GLY A 121 12.37 -12.88 15.28
C GLY A 121 11.61 -12.09 14.20
N VAL A 122 10.34 -11.72 14.43
CA VAL A 122 9.64 -10.79 13.53
C VAL A 122 10.30 -9.41 13.62
N THR A 123 10.67 -8.86 12.46
CA THR A 123 11.33 -7.56 12.36
C THR A 123 10.44 -6.48 11.75
N LYS A 124 9.33 -6.87 11.11
CA LYS A 124 8.41 -5.96 10.43
C LYS A 124 6.97 -6.21 10.85
N ILE A 125 6.28 -5.16 11.26
CA ILE A 125 4.84 -5.19 11.57
C ILE A 125 4.12 -4.23 10.62
N ARG A 126 3.05 -4.70 9.97
CA ARG A 126 2.14 -3.84 9.19
C ARG A 126 0.73 -3.87 9.78
N LEU A 127 0.23 -2.69 10.11
CA LEU A 127 -1.14 -2.46 10.52
C LEU A 127 -2.03 -2.24 9.29
N THR A 128 -3.12 -3.00 9.22
CA THR A 128 -4.08 -3.03 8.11
C THR A 128 -5.50 -3.26 8.66
N GLY A 129 -6.46 -3.55 7.78
CA GLY A 129 -7.81 -3.96 8.15
C GLY A 129 -8.78 -3.53 7.07
N GLY A 130 -9.92 -2.99 7.47
CA GLY A 130 -10.68 -2.03 6.66
C GLY A 130 -9.85 -0.75 6.52
N GLU A 131 -10.14 0.25 7.35
CA GLU A 131 -9.34 1.48 7.42
C GLU A 131 -8.80 1.71 8.84
N PRO A 132 -7.49 1.52 9.08
CA PRO A 132 -6.89 1.68 10.40
C PRO A 132 -7.12 3.06 11.03
N THR A 133 -7.21 4.12 10.22
CA THR A 133 -7.41 5.48 10.73
C THR A 133 -8.81 5.71 11.34
N VAL A 134 -9.78 4.84 11.05
CA VAL A 134 -11.13 4.86 11.65
C VAL A 134 -11.08 4.42 13.13
N ARG A 135 -10.10 3.60 13.51
CA ARG A 135 -9.88 3.21 14.90
C ARG A 135 -9.40 4.41 15.71
N LYS A 136 -10.10 4.71 16.82
CA LYS A 136 -9.87 5.91 17.63
C LYS A 136 -8.50 5.90 18.31
N ASP A 137 -8.07 4.74 18.79
CA ASP A 137 -6.85 4.52 19.54
C ASP A 137 -5.66 4.04 18.67
N ILE A 138 -5.74 4.23 17.34
CA ILE A 138 -4.68 3.78 16.43
C ILE A 138 -3.32 4.41 16.72
N VAL A 139 -3.28 5.70 17.10
CA VAL A 139 -2.04 6.41 17.42
C VAL A 139 -1.41 5.87 18.71
N PRO A 140 -2.13 5.80 19.85
CA PRO A 140 -1.63 5.12 21.05
C PRO A 140 -1.15 3.69 20.79
N LEU A 141 -1.91 2.91 20.00
CA LEU A 141 -1.52 1.55 19.63
C LEU A 141 -0.20 1.51 18.87
N MET A 142 -0.01 2.41 17.90
CA MET A 142 1.24 2.53 17.16
C MET A 142 2.40 2.92 18.08
N GLN A 143 2.18 3.82 19.05
CA GLN A 143 3.21 4.21 20.01
C GLN A 143 3.63 3.02 20.89
N ASP A 144 2.66 2.24 21.37
CA ASP A 144 2.95 1.05 22.18
C ASP A 144 3.69 -0.03 21.39
N ILE A 145 3.34 -0.25 20.13
CA ILE A 145 4.07 -1.16 19.24
C ILE A 145 5.45 -0.60 18.89
N GLY A 146 5.56 0.71 18.66
CA GLY A 146 6.82 1.40 18.36
C GLY A 146 7.85 1.26 19.47
N ARG A 147 7.42 1.16 20.74
CA ARG A 147 8.30 0.85 21.88
C ARG A 147 9.01 -0.50 21.73
N LEU A 148 8.46 -1.46 20.97
CA LEU A 148 9.08 -2.77 20.73
C LEU A 148 10.34 -2.71 19.85
N ARG A 149 10.70 -1.54 19.31
CA ARG A 149 11.98 -1.36 18.61
C ARG A 149 13.18 -1.72 19.45
N ARG A 150 13.13 -1.43 20.75
CA ARG A 150 14.15 -1.85 21.73
C ARG A 150 14.29 -3.38 21.84
N ASN A 151 13.27 -4.13 21.42
CA ASN A 151 13.21 -5.59 21.47
C ASN A 151 13.57 -6.27 20.14
N GLY A 152 13.75 -5.52 19.05
CA GLY A 152 14.15 -6.04 17.73
C GLY A 152 13.25 -5.64 16.56
N LEU A 153 12.14 -4.93 16.79
CA LEU A 153 11.30 -4.40 15.72
C LEU A 153 12.07 -3.36 14.90
N ARG A 154 12.12 -3.52 13.58
CA ARG A 154 12.79 -2.58 12.66
C ARG A 154 11.82 -1.65 11.98
N GLU A 155 10.72 -2.21 11.48
CA GLU A 155 9.75 -1.50 10.66
C GLU A 155 8.34 -1.61 11.25
N LEU A 156 7.70 -0.47 11.49
CA LEU A 156 6.27 -0.36 11.70
C LEU A 156 5.66 0.30 10.47
N CYS A 157 4.70 -0.35 9.84
CA CYS A 157 4.08 0.11 8.61
C CYS A 157 2.57 0.24 8.79
N LEU A 158 1.96 1.17 8.04
CA LEU A 158 0.52 1.35 7.97
C LEU A 158 0.04 1.19 6.53
N THR A 159 -1.11 0.55 6.32
CA THR A 159 -1.84 0.58 5.03
C THR A 159 -3.16 1.28 5.24
N THR A 160 -3.35 2.39 4.54
CA THR A 160 -4.52 3.26 4.66
C THR A 160 -4.90 3.78 3.28
N ASN A 161 -6.17 4.12 3.09
CA ASN A 161 -6.64 4.86 1.92
C ASN A 161 -6.18 6.34 1.91
N GLY A 162 -5.61 6.83 3.02
CA GLY A 162 -4.97 8.15 3.11
C GLY A 162 -5.92 9.32 3.41
N ILE A 163 -7.25 9.13 3.38
CA ILE A 163 -8.22 10.23 3.53
C ILE A 163 -8.05 10.96 4.87
N SER A 164 -7.85 10.21 5.95
CA SER A 164 -7.71 10.75 7.30
C SER A 164 -6.25 10.96 7.72
N LEU A 165 -5.28 10.75 6.82
CA LEU A 165 -3.86 10.74 7.16
C LEU A 165 -3.37 12.13 7.59
N HIS A 166 -3.81 13.18 6.89
CA HIS A 166 -3.42 14.57 7.16
C HIS A 166 -3.64 15.03 8.62
N ARG A 167 -4.57 14.41 9.36
CA ARG A 167 -4.86 14.75 10.77
C ARG A 167 -4.06 13.95 11.78
N LYS A 168 -3.46 12.84 11.35
CA LYS A 168 -2.82 11.83 12.22
C LYS A 168 -1.36 11.56 11.83
N LEU A 169 -0.87 12.15 10.74
CA LEU A 169 0.45 11.84 10.20
C LEU A 169 1.58 12.15 11.19
N ASP A 170 1.60 13.37 11.74
CA ASP A 170 2.65 13.79 12.67
C ASP A 170 2.77 12.84 13.88
N PRO A 171 1.70 12.55 14.64
CA PRO A 171 1.82 11.64 15.78
C PRO A 171 2.06 10.18 15.36
N MET A 172 1.73 9.79 14.12
CA MET A 172 2.09 8.47 13.59
C MET A 172 3.58 8.37 13.31
N VAL A 173 4.19 9.42 12.73
CA VAL A 173 5.64 9.46 12.47
C VAL A 173 6.42 9.47 13.79
N GLU A 174 5.94 10.19 14.81
CA GLU A 174 6.53 10.18 16.16
C GLU A 174 6.45 8.79 16.82
N ALA A 175 5.36 8.05 16.58
CA ALA A 175 5.19 6.69 17.07
C ALA A 175 6.16 5.69 16.42
N GLY A 176 6.58 5.97 15.18
CA GLY A 176 7.52 5.17 14.43
C GLY A 176 7.01 4.63 13.12
#